data_AF-A0A1I7Y4A1-F1
#
_entry.id   AF-A0A1I7Y4A1-F1
#
_cell.length_a   1.000
_cell.length_b   1.000
_cell.length_c   1.000
_cell.angle_alpha   90.00
_cell.angle_beta   90.00
_cell.angle_gamma   90.00
#
_symmetry.space_group_name_H-M   'P 1'
#
loop_
_entity.id
_entity.type
_entity.pdbx_description
1 polymer ?
#
loop_
_entity_poly.entity_id
_entity_poly.type
_entity_poly.pdbx_seq_one_letter_code
_entity_poly.pdbx_strand_id
1 'polypeptide(L)'
;MNLATYGKDSRCKERIIYDLYGNYERLRLEHLSKVAAYAREELKLKRVLVWYDSIAGIDTAILEEYDLGSLVTPVIWHYEWNSGDPAAFPNGMFAQFSNIFDNVLFAGIYKGSNGETQNVMEMQRYLPNLLGHLHNCGVNNNILNGTLTGMVLTGRSRYKHGAGLCELIPESIPTLVTELISLNDNHRMEQKELVDTAVQYLEYSIKEQDPLNPKIIVTSDFELYYAHTFERPLDSLFVNTNFPGNDVFIE
;
A
#
# COMPACT_ATOMS: atom_id res chain seq x y z
N MET A 1 5.87 -14.71 -6.77
CA MET A 1 7.09 -13.94 -7.13
C MET A 1 8.23 -14.95 -7.25
N ASN A 2 8.90 -15.05 -8.41
CA ASN A 2 10.03 -15.98 -8.57
C ASN A 2 11.18 -15.56 -7.66
N LEU A 3 11.56 -16.44 -6.73
CA LEU A 3 12.71 -16.29 -5.86
C LEU A 3 14.02 -16.31 -6.70
N ALA A 4 14.87 -15.31 -6.44
CA ALA A 4 16.32 -15.24 -6.71
C ALA A 4 16.85 -14.99 -8.15
N THR A 5 16.82 -13.72 -8.58
CA THR A 5 17.77 -13.18 -9.59
C THR A 5 19.05 -12.59 -8.99
N TYR A 6 19.14 -12.46 -7.66
CA TYR A 6 20.33 -11.93 -6.99
C TYR A 6 21.40 -13.02 -6.76
N GLY A 7 22.64 -12.59 -6.48
CA GLY A 7 23.75 -13.52 -6.22
C GLY A 7 24.29 -14.27 -7.45
N LYS A 8 23.94 -13.84 -8.68
CA LYS A 8 24.37 -14.50 -9.92
C LYS A 8 25.74 -14.04 -10.43
N ASP A 9 26.16 -12.83 -10.07
CA ASP A 9 27.49 -12.27 -10.33
C ASP A 9 28.59 -13.14 -9.69
N SER A 10 29.74 -13.28 -10.35
CA SER A 10 30.83 -14.13 -9.89
C SER A 10 31.35 -13.73 -8.51
N ARG A 11 31.45 -12.42 -8.23
CA ARG A 11 31.89 -11.91 -6.93
C ARG A 11 30.89 -12.27 -5.84
N CYS A 12 29.59 -12.19 -6.13
CA CYS A 12 28.57 -12.60 -5.19
C CYS A 12 28.64 -14.10 -4.89
N LYS A 13 28.85 -14.94 -5.92
CA LYS A 13 28.97 -16.40 -5.75
C LYS A 13 30.17 -16.77 -4.88
N GLU A 14 31.33 -16.15 -5.13
CA GLU A 14 32.52 -16.37 -4.32
C GLU A 14 32.26 -16.00 -2.85
N ARG A 15 31.72 -14.80 -2.60
CA ARG A 15 31.38 -14.38 -1.23
C ARG A 15 30.37 -15.31 -0.55
N ILE A 16 29.35 -15.77 -1.28
CA ILE A 16 28.37 -16.72 -0.73
C ILE A 16 29.07 -18.00 -0.26
N ILE A 17 29.99 -18.55 -1.05
CA ILE A 17 30.68 -19.80 -0.75
C ILE A 17 31.69 -19.62 0.39
N TYR A 18 32.54 -18.60 0.30
CA TYR A 18 33.71 -18.46 1.16
C TYR A 18 33.45 -17.65 2.44
N ASP A 19 32.56 -16.65 2.39
CA ASP A 19 32.36 -15.70 3.49
C ASP A 19 31.00 -15.89 4.20
N LEU A 20 30.00 -16.46 3.52
CA LEU A 20 28.60 -16.47 3.98
C LEU A 20 28.02 -17.88 4.16
N TYR A 21 28.88 -18.89 4.27
CA TYR A 21 28.51 -20.28 4.58
C TYR A 21 27.50 -20.89 3.59
N GLY A 22 27.56 -20.50 2.32
CA GLY A 22 26.62 -20.93 1.29
C GLY A 22 25.21 -20.34 1.41
N ASN A 23 24.98 -19.37 2.32
CA ASN A 23 23.67 -18.80 2.58
C ASN A 23 23.44 -17.52 1.75
N TYR A 24 22.46 -17.57 0.85
CA TYR A 24 22.10 -16.45 -0.03
C TYR A 24 21.45 -15.29 0.73
N GLU A 25 20.74 -15.58 1.82
CA GLU A 25 20.08 -14.56 2.63
C GLU A 25 21.08 -13.65 3.32
N ARG A 26 22.17 -14.23 3.81
CA ARG A 26 23.29 -13.49 4.39
C ARG A 26 23.86 -12.44 3.43
N LEU A 27 23.94 -12.73 2.14
CA LEU A 27 24.43 -11.76 1.15
C LEU A 27 23.51 -10.53 1.07
N ARG A 28 22.19 -10.78 1.04
CA ARG A 28 21.17 -9.74 0.98
C ARG A 28 21.16 -8.91 2.28
N LEU A 29 21.18 -9.59 3.43
CA LEU A 29 21.09 -8.93 4.73
C LEU A 29 22.35 -8.17 5.10
N GLU A 30 23.53 -8.66 4.73
CA GLU A 30 24.77 -7.92 4.91
C GLU A 30 24.73 -6.60 4.14
N HIS A 31 24.25 -6.61 2.88
CA HIS A 31 24.10 -5.39 2.10
C HIS A 31 23.09 -4.43 2.73
N LEU A 32 21.91 -4.95 3.09
CA LEU A 32 20.84 -4.16 3.71
C LEU A 32 21.29 -3.52 5.02
N SER A 33 21.95 -4.28 5.90
CA SER A 33 22.47 -3.83 7.18
C SER A 33 23.55 -2.75 6.99
N LYS A 34 24.51 -2.95 6.09
CA LYS A 34 25.54 -1.93 5.78
C LYS A 34 24.95 -0.62 5.26
N VAL A 35 23.99 -0.69 4.35
CA VAL A 35 23.32 0.50 3.80
C VAL A 35 22.48 1.21 4.86
N ALA A 36 21.74 0.45 5.67
CA ALA A 36 20.92 1.00 6.75
C ALA A 36 21.79 1.64 7.83
N ALA A 37 22.86 0.98 8.28
CA ALA A 37 23.83 1.51 9.22
C ALA A 37 24.43 2.81 8.70
N TYR A 38 24.92 2.83 7.45
CA TYR A 38 25.43 4.07 6.83
C TYR A 38 24.38 5.19 6.83
N ALA A 39 23.14 4.90 6.45
CA ALA A 39 22.08 5.90 6.44
C ALA A 39 21.73 6.44 7.83
N ARG A 40 21.77 5.59 8.87
CA ARG A 40 21.53 5.98 10.28
C ARG A 40 22.71 6.74 10.88
N GLU A 41 23.93 6.24 10.66
CA GLU A 41 25.14 6.70 11.34
C GLU A 41 25.81 7.86 10.62
N GLU A 42 25.93 7.80 9.30
CA GLU A 42 26.63 8.84 8.52
C GLU A 42 25.64 9.94 8.08
N LEU A 43 24.46 9.54 7.57
CA LEU A 43 23.46 10.49 7.08
C LEU A 43 22.49 10.97 8.17
N LYS A 44 22.57 10.41 9.38
CA LYS A 44 21.71 10.74 10.53
C LYS A 44 20.21 10.65 10.23
N LEU A 45 19.81 9.78 9.30
CA LEU A 45 18.40 9.53 9.03
C LEU A 45 17.77 8.86 10.25
N LYS A 46 16.59 9.32 10.67
CA LYS A 46 15.91 8.78 11.85
C LYS A 46 15.35 7.38 11.63
N ARG A 47 15.00 7.05 10.39
CA ARG A 47 14.30 5.81 10.04
C ARG A 47 14.71 5.38 8.65
N VAL A 48 15.04 4.10 8.50
CA VAL A 48 15.32 3.46 7.22
C VAL A 48 14.21 2.46 6.95
N LEU A 49 13.48 2.64 5.85
CA LEU A 49 12.37 1.76 5.49
C LEU A 49 12.86 0.63 4.60
N VAL A 50 12.34 -0.58 4.82
CA VAL A 50 12.57 -1.73 3.94
C VAL A 50 11.24 -2.38 3.60
N TRP A 51 11.03 -2.74 2.34
CA TRP A 51 9.84 -3.49 1.95
C TRP A 51 9.88 -4.91 2.53
N TYR A 52 8.78 -5.39 3.11
CA TYR A 52 8.77 -6.67 3.84
C TYR A 52 9.24 -7.85 2.99
N ASP A 53 8.94 -7.87 1.69
CA ASP A 53 9.34 -8.92 0.74
C ASP A 53 10.87 -9.01 0.57
N SER A 54 11.60 -7.97 0.96
CA SER A 54 13.07 -7.97 1.02
C SER A 54 13.63 -8.78 2.20
N ILE A 55 12.82 -9.11 3.20
CA ILE A 55 13.22 -9.84 4.42
C ILE A 55 12.27 -10.97 4.79
N ALA A 56 11.16 -11.12 4.06
CA ALA A 56 10.16 -12.15 4.30
C ALA A 56 10.74 -13.55 4.10
N GLY A 57 10.34 -14.47 4.99
CA GLY A 57 10.76 -15.88 4.95
C GLY A 57 12.19 -16.14 5.40
N ILE A 58 12.94 -15.12 5.83
CA ILE A 58 14.26 -15.32 6.43
C ILE A 58 14.10 -15.75 7.89
N ASP A 59 14.97 -16.67 8.31
CA ASP A 59 15.08 -17.13 9.69
C ASP A 59 15.42 -15.98 10.65
N THR A 60 14.79 -15.99 11.83
CA THR A 60 14.95 -14.95 12.85
C THR A 60 16.40 -14.78 13.30
N ALA A 61 17.13 -15.89 13.47
CA ALA A 61 18.51 -15.85 13.93
C ALA A 61 19.43 -15.15 12.93
N ILE A 62 19.12 -15.23 11.63
CA ILE A 62 19.88 -14.52 10.59
C ILE A 62 19.50 -13.03 10.59
N LEU A 63 18.24 -12.68 10.79
CA LEU A 63 17.83 -11.27 10.89
C LEU A 63 18.51 -10.57 12.09
N GLU A 64 18.62 -11.28 13.22
CA GLU A 64 19.32 -10.84 14.43
C GLU A 64 20.84 -10.76 14.23
N GLU A 65 21.46 -11.71 13.51
CA GLU A 65 22.90 -11.71 13.17
C GLU A 65 23.36 -10.39 12.52
N TYR A 66 22.46 -9.70 11.81
CA TYR A 66 22.73 -8.44 11.11
C TYR A 66 22.11 -7.20 11.76
N ASP A 67 21.64 -7.31 13.01
CA ASP A 67 21.05 -6.23 13.82
C ASP A 67 19.87 -5.49 13.15
N LEU A 68 19.17 -6.14 12.21
CA LEU A 68 18.16 -5.47 11.39
C LEU A 68 16.99 -4.91 12.21
N GLY A 69 16.67 -5.56 13.33
CA GLY A 69 15.60 -5.14 14.24
C GLY A 69 15.68 -3.67 14.65
N SER A 70 16.90 -3.18 14.87
CA SER A 70 17.19 -1.80 15.29
C SER A 70 17.53 -0.86 14.13
N LEU A 71 18.03 -1.41 13.02
CA LEU A 71 18.52 -0.65 11.87
C LEU A 71 17.40 -0.20 10.94
N VAL A 72 16.40 -1.05 10.70
CA VAL A 72 15.36 -0.84 9.69
C VAL A 72 13.95 -0.95 10.25
N THR A 73 12.99 -0.35 9.54
CA THR A 73 11.55 -0.46 9.80
C THR A 73 10.91 -1.16 8.61
N PRO A 74 10.44 -2.41 8.76
CA PRO A 74 9.72 -3.11 7.72
C PRO A 74 8.41 -2.42 7.35
N VAL A 75 8.14 -2.33 6.05
CA VAL A 75 6.89 -1.85 5.47
C VAL A 75 6.17 -3.06 4.86
N ILE A 76 5.15 -3.53 5.56
CA ILE A 76 4.32 -4.69 5.24
C ILE A 76 3.28 -4.26 4.22
N TRP A 77 3.22 -4.95 3.08
CA TRP A 77 2.31 -4.63 1.99
C TRP A 77 1.80 -5.91 1.33
N HIS A 78 0.66 -5.85 0.65
CA HIS A 78 0.19 -6.97 -0.19
C HIS A 78 -0.61 -6.42 -1.37
N TYR A 79 -0.61 -7.10 -2.52
CA TYR A 79 -1.41 -6.66 -3.68
C TYR A 79 -2.86 -7.16 -3.66
N GLU A 80 -3.17 -8.13 -2.81
CA GLU A 80 -4.53 -8.65 -2.76
C GLU A 80 -5.48 -7.58 -2.22
N TRP A 81 -6.59 -7.43 -2.94
CA TRP A 81 -7.70 -6.56 -2.56
C TRP A 81 -8.39 -7.05 -1.28
N ASN A 82 -8.26 -8.34 -0.94
CA ASN A 82 -8.69 -8.90 0.34
C ASN A 82 -7.49 -9.21 1.24
N SER A 83 -6.61 -8.24 1.47
CA SER A 83 -5.44 -8.43 2.34
C SER A 83 -5.81 -8.81 3.78
N GLY A 84 -7.08 -8.64 4.18
CA GLY A 84 -7.64 -9.12 5.45
C GLY A 84 -7.85 -10.65 5.51
N ASP A 85 -7.68 -11.37 4.40
CA ASP A 85 -7.63 -12.83 4.40
C ASP A 85 -6.43 -13.31 5.24
N PRO A 86 -6.64 -14.17 6.25
CA PRO A 86 -5.54 -14.77 7.02
C PRO A 86 -4.49 -15.48 6.16
N ALA A 87 -4.81 -15.88 4.93
CA ALA A 87 -3.88 -16.49 3.98
C ALA A 87 -2.95 -15.47 3.29
N ALA A 88 -3.25 -14.16 3.35
CA ALA A 88 -2.46 -13.12 2.70
C ALA A 88 -1.05 -12.98 3.32
N PHE A 89 -0.87 -13.39 4.58
CA PHE A 89 0.42 -13.38 5.27
C PHE A 89 0.74 -14.77 5.87
N PRO A 90 2.01 -15.18 5.91
CA PRO A 90 2.39 -16.45 6.54
C PRO A 90 2.00 -16.49 8.02
N ASN A 91 1.53 -17.65 8.48
CA ASN A 91 1.20 -17.88 9.88
C ASN A 91 2.38 -17.53 10.81
N GLY A 92 2.11 -16.76 11.87
CA GLY A 92 3.12 -16.36 12.85
C GLY A 92 4.05 -15.21 12.42
N MET A 93 3.92 -14.70 11.18
CA MET A 93 4.76 -13.62 10.67
C MET A 93 4.69 -12.34 11.52
N PHE A 94 3.50 -11.93 11.96
CA PHE A 94 3.37 -10.74 12.80
C PHE A 94 4.06 -10.88 14.17
N ALA A 95 3.99 -12.08 14.77
CA ALA A 95 4.68 -12.35 16.03
C ALA A 95 6.20 -12.36 15.84
N GLN A 96 6.68 -12.99 14.76
CA GLN A 96 8.09 -12.97 14.37
C GLN A 96 8.60 -11.53 14.21
N PHE A 97 7.85 -10.70 13.47
CA PHE A 97 8.24 -9.32 13.20
C PHE A 97 8.19 -8.47 14.47
N SER A 98 7.17 -8.65 15.32
CA SER A 98 7.07 -7.91 16.56
C SER A 98 8.17 -8.24 17.57
N ASN A 99 8.75 -9.45 17.51
CA ASN A 99 9.85 -9.84 18.38
C ASN A 99 11.20 -9.28 17.92
N ILE A 100 11.37 -9.05 16.62
CA ILE A 100 12.66 -8.62 16.05
C ILE A 100 12.72 -7.10 15.88
N PHE A 101 11.68 -6.50 15.34
CA PHE A 101 11.71 -5.11 14.90
C PHE A 101 11.09 -4.18 15.94
N ASP A 102 11.78 -3.09 16.22
CA ASP A 102 11.26 -2.04 17.11
C ASP A 102 10.04 -1.33 16.51
N ASN A 103 9.99 -1.27 15.17
CA ASN A 103 8.96 -0.54 14.43
C ASN A 103 8.57 -1.33 13.19
N VAL A 104 7.27 -1.45 12.94
CA VAL A 104 6.71 -1.88 11.65
C VAL A 104 5.69 -0.87 11.14
N LEU A 105 5.50 -0.84 9.83
CA LEU A 105 4.48 -0.08 9.13
C LEU A 105 3.70 -1.01 8.22
N PHE A 106 2.42 -0.71 7.99
CA PHE A 106 1.70 -1.26 6.82
C PHE A 106 1.72 -0.28 5.66
N ALA A 107 1.50 -0.75 4.44
CA ALA A 107 1.30 0.10 3.28
C ALA A 107 0.06 -0.29 2.49
N GLY A 108 -0.86 0.68 2.38
CA GLY A 108 -2.01 0.61 1.47
C GLY A 108 -1.66 1.16 0.08
N ILE A 109 -2.51 0.91 -0.90
CA ILE A 109 -2.30 1.31 -2.29
C ILE A 109 -3.54 2.06 -2.79
N TYR A 110 -3.42 3.36 -3.02
CA TYR A 110 -4.53 4.19 -3.53
C TYR A 110 -4.52 4.35 -5.07
N LYS A 111 -3.44 3.95 -5.74
CA LYS A 111 -3.33 3.93 -7.21
C LYS A 111 -2.23 3.01 -7.74
N GLY A 112 -2.38 2.60 -8.99
CA GLY A 112 -1.44 1.75 -9.70
C GLY A 112 -1.45 0.31 -9.21
N SER A 113 -0.51 -0.50 -9.72
CA SER A 113 -0.41 -1.94 -9.39
C SER A 113 -1.53 -2.82 -9.96
N ASN A 114 -2.40 -2.27 -10.80
CA ASN A 114 -3.54 -3.00 -11.37
C ASN A 114 -3.32 -3.50 -12.81
N GLY A 115 -2.25 -3.07 -13.48
CA GLY A 115 -1.87 -3.58 -14.79
C GLY A 115 -1.04 -2.58 -15.59
N GLU A 116 -0.45 -3.03 -16.70
CA GLU A 116 0.37 -2.19 -17.58
C GLU A 116 -0.45 -1.20 -18.41
N THR A 117 -1.71 -1.54 -18.64
CA THR A 117 -2.65 -0.77 -19.48
C THR A 117 -3.68 -0.01 -18.65
N GLN A 118 -3.61 -0.10 -17.32
CA GLN A 118 -4.55 0.60 -16.46
C GLN A 118 -4.18 2.07 -16.41
N ASN A 119 -5.06 2.88 -16.98
CA ASN A 119 -4.92 4.34 -16.96
C ASN A 119 -5.91 4.98 -15.98
N VAL A 120 -6.98 4.26 -15.64
CA VAL A 120 -8.07 4.73 -14.79
C VAL A 120 -7.99 4.07 -13.42
N MET A 121 -8.43 4.79 -12.39
CA MET A 121 -8.55 4.28 -11.03
C MET A 121 -9.53 3.09 -10.93
N GLU A 122 -9.31 2.20 -9.97
CA GLU A 122 -10.24 1.13 -9.58
C GLU A 122 -10.38 1.10 -8.05
N MET A 123 -11.23 1.98 -7.48
CA MET A 123 -11.41 2.11 -6.03
C MET A 123 -11.89 0.80 -5.39
N GLN A 124 -12.68 0.01 -6.12
CA GLN A 124 -13.14 -1.31 -5.69
C GLN A 124 -11.99 -2.28 -5.38
N ARG A 125 -10.79 -2.00 -5.87
CA ARG A 125 -9.58 -2.76 -5.55
C ARG A 125 -8.77 -2.13 -4.42
N TYR A 126 -8.58 -0.82 -4.48
CA TYR A 126 -7.66 -0.08 -3.61
C TYR A 126 -8.19 0.09 -2.19
N LEU A 127 -9.46 0.50 -2.04
CA LEU A 127 -10.04 0.71 -0.73
C LEU A 127 -10.09 -0.60 0.09
N PRO A 128 -10.55 -1.75 -0.47
CA PRO A 128 -10.47 -3.03 0.26
C PRO A 128 -9.06 -3.45 0.65
N ASN A 129 -8.04 -3.10 -0.14
CA ASN A 129 -6.64 -3.36 0.22
C ASN A 129 -6.24 -2.63 1.51
N LEU A 130 -6.56 -1.34 1.61
CA LEU A 130 -6.33 -0.58 2.83
C LEU A 130 -7.11 -1.19 4.00
N LEU A 131 -8.43 -1.40 3.82
CA LEU A 131 -9.31 -1.95 4.86
C LEU A 131 -8.85 -3.32 5.35
N GLY A 132 -8.32 -4.17 4.47
CA GLY A 132 -7.75 -5.46 4.85
C GLY A 132 -6.47 -5.33 5.68
N HIS A 133 -5.60 -4.36 5.39
CA HIS A 133 -4.43 -4.09 6.25
C HIS A 133 -4.84 -3.60 7.64
N LEU A 134 -5.90 -2.82 7.73
CA LEU A 134 -6.43 -2.30 8.99
C LEU A 134 -7.13 -3.38 9.81
N HIS A 135 -7.84 -4.28 9.14
CA HIS A 135 -8.35 -5.49 9.75
C HIS A 135 -7.21 -6.29 10.37
N ASN A 136 -6.11 -6.50 9.64
CA ASN A 136 -4.92 -7.17 10.17
C ASN A 136 -4.32 -6.46 11.39
N CYS A 137 -4.23 -5.12 11.36
CA CYS A 137 -3.81 -4.34 12.52
C CYS A 137 -4.72 -4.60 13.73
N GLY A 138 -6.03 -4.63 13.53
CA GLY A 138 -7.02 -4.86 14.58
C GLY A 138 -6.94 -6.26 15.19
N VAL A 139 -6.95 -7.31 14.35
CA VAL A 139 -6.94 -8.70 14.84
C VAL A 139 -5.61 -9.10 15.45
N ASN A 140 -4.49 -8.48 15.04
CA ASN A 140 -3.16 -8.71 15.59
C ASN A 140 -2.73 -7.63 16.58
N ASN A 141 -3.65 -6.78 17.07
CA ASN A 141 -3.30 -5.65 17.92
C ASN A 141 -2.55 -6.10 19.19
N ASN A 142 -2.92 -7.23 19.80
CA ASN A 142 -2.23 -7.79 20.97
C ASN A 142 -0.77 -8.20 20.68
N ILE A 143 -0.46 -8.58 19.44
CA ILE A 143 0.86 -9.00 19.01
C ILE A 143 1.68 -7.78 18.58
N LEU A 144 1.08 -6.89 17.79
CA LEU A 144 1.75 -5.72 17.20
C LEU A 144 1.77 -4.49 18.11
N ASN A 145 1.17 -4.56 19.31
CA ASN A 145 1.13 -3.45 20.25
C ASN A 145 2.55 -2.99 20.62
N GLY A 146 2.83 -1.70 20.43
CA GLY A 146 4.15 -1.12 20.68
C GLY A 146 5.13 -1.21 19.52
N THR A 147 4.90 -2.10 18.55
CA THR A 147 5.74 -2.24 17.35
C THR A 147 5.10 -1.59 16.11
N LEU A 148 3.77 -1.67 15.94
CA LEU A 148 3.09 -0.99 14.84
C LEU A 148 3.11 0.53 15.05
N THR A 149 3.76 1.26 14.14
CA THR A 149 3.97 2.71 14.29
C THR A 149 3.27 3.58 13.25
N GLY A 150 2.48 2.98 12.36
CA GLY A 150 1.67 3.70 11.39
C GLY A 150 1.49 2.98 10.06
N MET A 151 1.02 3.74 9.07
CA MET A 151 0.79 3.27 7.71
C MET A 151 1.37 4.22 6.67
N VAL A 152 1.69 3.68 5.51
CA VAL A 152 2.14 4.40 4.32
C VAL A 152 1.09 4.25 3.23
N LEU A 153 0.59 5.36 2.69
CA LEU A 153 -0.23 5.32 1.49
C LEU A 153 0.68 5.37 0.26
N THR A 154 0.57 4.37 -0.60
CA THR A 154 1.44 4.24 -1.78
C THR A 154 0.64 4.44 -3.06
N GLY A 155 1.24 5.15 -4.02
CA GLY A 155 0.65 5.37 -5.33
C GLY A 155 1.66 5.05 -6.42
N ARG A 156 1.53 3.88 -7.06
CA ARG A 156 2.49 3.44 -8.07
C ARG A 156 2.16 4.10 -9.40
N SER A 157 3.17 4.67 -10.06
CA SER A 157 2.98 5.40 -11.33
C SER A 157 3.51 4.63 -12.55
N ARG A 158 4.10 3.44 -12.35
CA ARG A 158 4.53 2.56 -13.44
C ARG A 158 4.37 1.11 -13.01
N TYR A 159 3.94 0.27 -13.94
CA TYR A 159 3.88 -1.17 -13.72
C TYR A 159 5.24 -1.85 -13.89
N LYS A 160 6.05 -1.40 -14.86
CA LYS A 160 7.43 -1.84 -15.11
C LYS A 160 8.33 -0.62 -15.36
N HIS A 161 9.63 -0.74 -15.08
CA HIS A 161 10.59 0.36 -15.22
C HIS A 161 10.61 1.01 -16.60
N GLY A 162 10.25 0.29 -17.68
CA GLY A 162 10.16 0.82 -19.04
C GLY A 162 8.74 1.08 -19.57
N ALA A 163 7.69 0.83 -18.77
CA ALA A 163 6.31 1.07 -19.18
C ALA A 163 5.95 2.56 -19.11
N GLY A 164 4.90 2.96 -19.82
CA GLY A 164 4.29 4.29 -19.68
C GLY A 164 3.86 4.60 -18.24
N LEU A 165 3.55 5.86 -17.95
CA LEU A 165 2.89 6.18 -16.68
C LEU A 165 1.49 5.57 -16.68
N CYS A 166 1.13 4.93 -15.58
CA CYS A 166 -0.21 4.41 -15.31
C CYS A 166 -0.84 5.23 -14.18
N GLU A 167 -2.17 5.44 -14.26
CA GLU A 167 -3.00 6.03 -13.21
C GLU A 167 -2.39 7.29 -12.58
N LEU A 168 -2.54 8.43 -13.27
CA LEU A 168 -1.97 9.70 -12.81
C LEU A 168 -2.61 10.14 -11.48
N ILE A 169 -1.90 10.98 -10.72
CA ILE A 169 -2.40 11.51 -9.44
C ILE A 169 -3.83 12.07 -9.55
N PRO A 170 -4.16 12.91 -10.55
CA PRO A 170 -5.51 13.48 -10.70
C PRO A 170 -6.62 12.43 -10.66
N GLU A 171 -6.47 11.34 -11.41
CA GLU A 171 -7.46 10.26 -11.46
C GLU A 171 -7.56 9.47 -10.17
N SER A 172 -6.53 9.46 -9.34
CA SER A 172 -6.53 8.73 -8.07
C SER A 172 -6.99 9.54 -6.85
N ILE A 173 -7.32 10.84 -7.03
CA ILE A 173 -7.73 11.72 -5.94
C ILE A 173 -8.93 11.13 -5.18
N PRO A 174 -9.98 10.61 -5.84
CA PRO A 174 -11.09 9.99 -5.12
C PRO A 174 -10.65 8.89 -4.16
N THR A 175 -9.86 7.91 -4.64
CA THR A 175 -9.34 6.82 -3.80
C THR A 175 -8.48 7.35 -2.65
N LEU A 176 -7.56 8.27 -2.93
CA LEU A 176 -6.68 8.85 -1.91
C LEU A 176 -7.49 9.54 -0.80
N VAL A 177 -8.51 10.33 -1.16
CA VAL A 177 -9.36 11.02 -0.21
C VAL A 177 -10.18 10.02 0.62
N THR A 178 -10.78 9.01 -0.01
CA THR A 178 -11.54 7.99 0.71
C THR A 178 -10.66 7.22 1.70
N GLU A 179 -9.44 6.86 1.31
CA GLU A 179 -8.46 6.19 2.18
C GLU A 179 -8.02 7.07 3.36
N LEU A 180 -7.79 8.36 3.12
CA LEU A 180 -7.45 9.33 4.17
C LEU A 180 -8.60 9.54 5.17
N ILE A 181 -9.85 9.63 4.68
CA ILE A 181 -11.03 9.71 5.55
C ILE A 181 -11.12 8.47 6.43
N SER A 182 -10.94 7.28 5.84
CA SER A 182 -10.93 6.03 6.57
C SER A 182 -9.90 6.04 7.71
N LEU A 183 -8.66 6.44 7.42
CA LEU A 183 -7.57 6.56 8.41
C LEU A 183 -7.89 7.58 9.50
N ASN A 184 -8.51 8.70 9.16
CA ASN A 184 -8.85 9.76 10.12
C ASN A 184 -10.00 9.37 11.07
N ASP A 185 -10.95 8.56 10.60
CA ASP A 185 -12.05 8.04 11.40
C ASP A 185 -11.66 6.81 12.26
N ASN A 186 -10.43 6.31 12.10
CA ASN A 186 -10.01 5.00 12.63
C ASN A 186 -10.88 3.84 12.11
N HIS A 187 -11.32 3.92 10.86
CA HIS A 187 -12.00 2.83 10.14
C HIS A 187 -13.28 2.34 10.78
N ARG A 188 -14.10 3.25 11.32
CA ARG A 188 -15.40 2.91 11.92
C ARG A 188 -16.53 2.94 10.90
N MET A 189 -16.43 3.85 9.93
CA MET A 189 -17.37 3.94 8.82
C MET A 189 -17.31 2.70 7.92
N GLU A 190 -18.49 2.25 7.53
CA GLU A 190 -18.65 1.23 6.50
C GLU A 190 -18.24 1.77 5.13
N GLN A 191 -17.93 0.88 4.18
CA GLN A 191 -17.44 1.26 2.86
C GLN A 191 -18.35 2.28 2.15
N LYS A 192 -19.67 2.08 2.20
CA LYS A 192 -20.63 3.00 1.58
C LYS A 192 -20.56 4.39 2.22
N GLU A 193 -20.53 4.46 3.54
CA GLU A 193 -20.47 5.72 4.28
C GLU A 193 -19.15 6.47 4.01
N LEU A 194 -18.03 5.75 3.88
CA LEU A 194 -16.74 6.32 3.49
C LEU A 194 -16.80 6.95 2.10
N VAL A 195 -17.40 6.26 1.13
CA VAL A 195 -17.53 6.75 -0.24
C VAL A 195 -18.47 7.96 -0.29
N ASP A 196 -19.63 7.89 0.36
CA ASP A 196 -20.58 9.01 0.45
C ASP A 196 -19.91 10.25 1.09
N THR A 197 -19.12 10.05 2.15
CA THR A 197 -18.35 11.12 2.81
C THR A 197 -17.27 11.70 1.90
N ALA A 198 -16.57 10.86 1.15
CA ALA A 198 -15.55 11.30 0.19
C ALA A 198 -16.16 12.12 -0.95
N VAL A 199 -17.29 11.69 -1.50
CA VAL A 199 -18.06 12.44 -2.50
C VAL A 199 -18.45 13.80 -1.94
N GLN A 200 -19.05 13.85 -0.74
CA GLN A 200 -19.43 15.11 -0.09
C GLN A 200 -18.22 16.02 0.16
N TYR A 201 -17.07 15.48 0.54
CA TYR A 201 -15.84 16.25 0.77
C TYR A 201 -15.31 16.88 -0.53
N LEU A 202 -15.30 16.10 -1.61
CA LEU A 202 -14.88 16.56 -2.94
C LEU A 202 -15.89 17.54 -3.57
N GLU A 203 -17.18 17.39 -3.27
CA GLU A 203 -18.23 18.34 -3.67
C GLU A 203 -18.21 19.63 -2.85
N TYR A 204 -18.00 19.54 -1.53
CA TYR A 204 -18.04 20.69 -0.62
C TYR A 204 -16.86 21.64 -0.85
N SER A 205 -15.72 21.14 -1.31
CA SER A 205 -14.54 21.92 -1.70
C SER A 205 -14.82 22.98 -2.80
N ILE A 206 -16.05 23.03 -3.34
CA ILE A 206 -16.49 23.90 -4.44
C ILE A 206 -17.50 24.97 -4.00
N LYS A 207 -18.15 24.88 -2.83
CA LYS A 207 -19.16 25.91 -2.46
C LYS A 207 -18.58 27.32 -2.34
N GLU A 208 -17.27 27.47 -2.39
CA GLU A 208 -16.57 28.76 -2.48
C GLU A 208 -16.27 29.25 -3.92
N GLN A 209 -16.52 28.49 -5.00
CA GLN A 209 -15.98 28.83 -6.33
C GLN A 209 -16.96 28.96 -7.52
N ASP A 210 -18.16 28.37 -7.56
CA ASP A 210 -19.14 28.68 -8.64
C ASP A 210 -20.61 28.35 -8.29
N PRO A 211 -21.49 29.36 -8.10
CA PRO A 211 -22.91 29.15 -7.82
C PRO A 211 -23.79 28.83 -9.04
N LEU A 212 -23.27 28.90 -10.27
CA LEU A 212 -24.09 28.93 -11.50
C LEU A 212 -24.13 27.62 -12.29
N ASN A 213 -23.39 26.59 -11.86
CA ASN A 213 -23.32 25.32 -12.59
C ASN A 213 -23.78 24.13 -11.71
N PRO A 214 -25.09 23.80 -11.67
CA PRO A 214 -25.57 22.66 -10.90
C PRO A 214 -25.14 21.36 -11.60
N LYS A 215 -24.12 20.69 -11.07
CA LYS A 215 -23.74 19.35 -11.53
C LYS A 215 -24.78 18.31 -11.12
N ILE A 216 -24.93 17.27 -11.96
CA ILE A 216 -25.86 16.16 -11.76
C ILE A 216 -25.50 15.43 -10.47
N ILE A 217 -26.36 15.50 -9.45
CA ILE A 217 -26.20 14.67 -8.25
C ILE A 217 -26.57 13.25 -8.64
N VAL A 218 -25.64 12.31 -8.49
CA VAL A 218 -25.96 10.88 -8.65
C VAL A 218 -26.81 10.47 -7.45
N THR A 219 -28.10 10.22 -7.68
CA THR A 219 -29.07 9.91 -6.61
C THR A 219 -29.38 8.42 -6.45
N SER A 220 -28.70 7.52 -7.19
CA SER A 220 -28.97 6.09 -7.18
C SER A 220 -27.68 5.27 -7.28
N ASP A 221 -27.55 4.30 -6.39
CA ASP A 221 -26.46 3.30 -6.36
C ASP A 221 -26.57 2.28 -7.52
N PHE A 222 -27.70 2.28 -8.24
CA PHE A 222 -28.00 1.34 -9.32
C PHE A 222 -28.27 2.03 -10.66
N GLU A 223 -27.85 1.39 -11.75
CA GLU A 223 -28.24 1.72 -13.13
C GLU A 223 -29.21 0.71 -13.71
N LEU A 224 -30.21 1.20 -14.44
CA LEU A 224 -31.13 0.37 -15.18
C LEU A 224 -30.67 0.23 -16.63
N TYR A 225 -30.38 -0.99 -17.07
CA TYR A 225 -30.04 -1.30 -18.45
C TYR A 225 -30.88 -2.47 -18.95
N TYR A 226 -31.68 -2.24 -20.01
CA TYR A 226 -32.63 -3.22 -20.58
C TYR A 226 -33.43 -4.01 -19.53
N ALA A 227 -34.05 -3.31 -18.57
CA ALA A 227 -34.85 -3.88 -17.47
C ALA A 227 -34.08 -4.69 -16.41
N HIS A 228 -32.75 -4.66 -16.43
CA HIS A 228 -31.90 -5.17 -15.35
C HIS A 228 -31.29 -4.02 -14.56
N THR A 229 -31.20 -4.19 -13.24
CA THR A 229 -30.52 -3.26 -12.35
C THR A 229 -29.11 -3.75 -12.08
N PHE A 230 -28.12 -2.91 -12.33
CA PHE A 230 -26.71 -3.16 -12.06
C PHE A 230 -26.24 -2.20 -10.97
N GLU A 231 -25.42 -2.70 -10.05
CA GLU A 231 -24.73 -1.83 -9.10
C GLU A 231 -23.70 -0.99 -9.85
N ARG A 232 -23.67 0.31 -9.56
CA ARG A 232 -22.70 1.22 -10.16
C ARG A 232 -21.29 0.90 -9.67
N PRO A 233 -20.27 0.96 -10.55
CA PRO A 233 -18.89 1.00 -10.09
C PRO A 233 -18.68 2.17 -9.12
N LEU A 234 -17.94 1.96 -8.04
CA LEU A 234 -17.72 3.01 -7.02
C LEU A 234 -17.10 4.28 -7.64
N ASP A 235 -16.21 4.10 -8.60
CA ASP A 235 -15.53 5.18 -9.30
C ASP A 235 -16.53 6.10 -10.04
N SER A 236 -17.66 5.56 -10.50
CA SER A 236 -18.69 6.34 -11.21
C SER A 236 -19.41 7.35 -10.32
N LEU A 237 -19.38 7.17 -8.99
CA LEU A 237 -19.95 8.12 -8.03
C LEU A 237 -19.17 9.44 -8.01
N PHE A 238 -17.94 9.45 -8.52
CA PHE A 238 -17.07 10.62 -8.55
C PHE A 238 -17.16 11.42 -9.86
N VAL A 239 -17.86 10.93 -10.88
CA VAL A 239 -17.98 11.56 -12.22
C VAL A 239 -18.43 13.02 -12.14
N ASN A 240 -19.37 13.33 -11.23
CA ASN A 240 -19.90 14.67 -11.07
C ASN A 240 -19.20 15.50 -9.98
N THR A 241 -18.16 14.97 -9.35
CA THR A 241 -17.39 15.72 -8.35
C THR A 241 -16.40 16.67 -9.04
N ASN A 242 -15.84 17.63 -8.30
CA ASN A 242 -14.86 18.56 -8.85
C ASN A 242 -13.53 18.43 -8.12
N PHE A 243 -12.60 17.76 -8.77
CA PHE A 243 -11.22 17.60 -8.34
C PHE A 243 -10.31 17.77 -9.56
N PRO A 244 -9.02 18.13 -9.37
CA PRO A 244 -8.08 18.19 -10.48
C PRO A 244 -8.11 16.90 -11.30
N GLY A 245 -8.39 17.00 -12.60
CA GLY A 245 -8.48 15.86 -13.53
C GLY A 245 -9.82 15.13 -13.55
N ASN A 246 -10.89 15.70 -12.95
CA ASN A 246 -12.24 15.18 -13.14
C ASN A 246 -12.68 15.16 -14.62
N ASP A 247 -12.06 15.99 -15.48
CA ASP A 247 -12.24 15.99 -16.93
C ASP A 247 -12.10 14.59 -17.54
N VAL A 248 -11.29 13.71 -16.94
CA VAL A 248 -11.07 12.34 -17.43
C VAL A 248 -12.28 11.43 -17.16
N PHE A 249 -13.15 11.82 -16.22
CA PHE A 249 -14.37 11.07 -15.87
C PHE A 249 -15.61 11.57 -16.62
N ILE A 250 -15.49 12.67 -17.39
CA ILE A 250 -16.59 13.26 -18.16
C ILE A 250 -16.46 12.76 -19.60
N GLU A 251 -17.35 11.85 -20.01
CA GLU A 251 -17.56 11.50 -21.43
C GLU A 251 -18.37 12.58 -22.18
#